data_AF-A0A0J6VKV7-F1
#
_entry.id   AF-A0A0J6VKV7-F1
#
_cell.length_a   1.000
_cell.length_b   1.000
_cell.length_c   1.000
_cell.angle_alpha   90.00
_cell.angle_beta   90.00
_cell.angle_gamma   90.00
#
_symmetry.space_group_name_H-M   'P 1'
#
loop_
_entity.id
_entity.type
_entity.pdbx_description
1 polymer ?
#
loop_
_entity_poly.entity_id
_entity_poly.type
_entity_poly.pdbx_seq_one_letter_code
_entity_poly.pdbx_strand_id
1 'polypeptide(L)'
;MAEYASLNAAMAAKDDLGEAELRYRLLSETFEAEPKLRGNLNSALERAKAEIVRLRAAKQTSGPSPVDGKVVAFDPERFRKSGS
;
A
#
# COMPACT_ATOMS: atom_id res chain seq x y z
N MET A 1 11.40 -1.36 5.19
CA MET A 1 12.54 -1.05 6.09
C MET A 1 12.70 0.45 5.95
N ALA A 2 12.56 1.25 7.00
CA ALA A 2 12.50 2.70 6.83
C ALA A 2 13.79 3.25 6.20
N GLU A 3 13.63 3.90 5.05
CA GLU A 3 14.70 4.54 4.29
C GLU A 3 15.13 5.89 4.90
N TYR A 4 14.29 6.48 5.76
CA TYR A 4 14.53 7.78 6.38
C TYR A 4 14.93 7.64 7.85
N ALA A 5 15.77 8.57 8.32
CA ALA A 5 16.21 8.62 9.71
C ALA A 5 15.17 9.24 10.67
N SER A 6 14.18 9.98 10.16
CA SER A 6 13.14 10.60 10.98
C SER A 6 11.82 10.76 10.20
N LEU A 7 10.71 10.86 10.95
CA LEU A 7 9.38 11.19 10.41
C LEU A 7 9.40 12.48 9.59
N ASN A 8 10.09 13.51 10.08
CA ASN A 8 10.19 14.79 9.40
C ASN A 8 10.90 14.68 8.04
N ALA A 9 11.91 13.82 7.93
CA ALA A 9 12.59 13.59 6.66
C ALA A 9 11.67 12.94 5.62
N ALA A 10 10.86 11.96 6.02
CA ALA A 10 9.87 11.33 5.15
C ALA A 10 8.77 12.33 4.71
N MET A 11 8.26 13.13 5.65
CA MET A 11 7.29 14.19 5.35
C MET A 11 7.85 15.25 4.38
N ALA A 12 9.10 15.68 4.59
CA ALA A 12 9.76 16.65 3.70
C ALA A 12 9.95 16.10 2.28
N ALA A 13 10.22 14.80 2.16
CA ALA A 13 10.31 14.10 0.88
C ALA A 13 8.93 13.80 0.24
N LYS A 14 7.82 14.07 0.96
CA LYS A 14 6.45 13.70 0.57
C LYS A 14 6.30 12.20 0.28
N ASP A 15 7.02 11.38 1.03
CA ASP A 15 6.93 9.92 0.93
C ASP A 15 5.99 9.38 2.01
N ASP A 16 4.70 9.35 1.68
CA ASP A 16 3.64 8.89 2.57
C ASP A 16 3.87 7.45 3.05
N LEU A 17 4.41 6.57 2.18
CA LEU A 17 4.70 5.18 2.54
C LEU A 17 5.89 5.11 3.51
N GLY A 18 6.96 5.85 3.23
CA GLY A 18 8.10 5.97 4.13
C GLY A 18 7.72 6.52 5.50
N GLU A 19 6.82 7.51 5.53
CA GLU A 19 6.29 8.09 6.76
C GLU A 19 5.49 7.06 7.57
N ALA A 20 4.57 6.34 6.92
CA ALA A 20 3.76 5.32 7.57
C ALA A 20 4.61 4.15 8.13
N GLU A 21 5.65 3.72 7.40
CA GLU A 21 6.58 2.68 7.88
C GLU A 21 7.39 3.14 9.11
N LEU A 22 7.86 4.39 9.12
CA LEU A 22 8.54 4.96 10.29
C LEU A 22 7.62 5.09 11.49
N ARG A 23 6.40 5.58 11.28
CA ARG A 23 5.38 5.70 12.33
C ARG A 23 5.09 4.34 12.96
N TYR A 24 4.88 3.31 12.13
CA TYR A 24 4.67 1.95 12.62
C TYR A 24 5.83 1.43 13.46
N ARG A 25 7.07 1.66 13.01
CA ARG A 25 8.28 1.26 13.75
C ARG A 25 8.34 1.93 15.12
N LEU A 26 8.21 3.26 15.18
CA LEU A 26 8.27 4.01 16.44
C LEU A 26 7.17 3.60 17.42
N LEU A 27 5.95 3.37 16.91
CA LEU A 27 4.86 2.85 17.72
C LEU A 27 5.15 1.45 18.26
N SER A 28 5.78 0.59 17.46
CA SER A 28 6.13 -0.78 17.84
C SER A 28 7.24 -0.81 18.90
N GLU A 29 8.30 -0.01 18.71
CA GLU A 29 9.37 0.18 19.69
C GLU A 29 8.80 0.69 21.03
N THR A 30 7.90 1.67 20.99
CA THR A 30 7.24 2.20 22.19
C THR A 30 6.33 1.15 22.84
N PHE A 31 5.62 0.36 22.03
CA PHE A 31 4.73 -0.71 22.51
C PHE A 31 5.49 -1.83 23.26
N GLU A 32 6.72 -2.12 22.81
CA GLU A 32 7.63 -3.07 23.45
C GLU A 32 8.24 -2.47 24.73
N ALA A 33 8.74 -1.24 24.66
CA ALA A 33 9.39 -0.55 25.77
C ALA A 33 8.42 -0.18 26.92
N GLU A 34 7.16 0.12 26.62
CA GLU A 34 6.16 0.60 27.58
C GLU A 34 4.92 -0.29 27.62
N PRO A 35 4.97 -1.47 28.29
CA PRO A 35 3.84 -2.42 28.34
C PRO A 35 2.53 -1.82 28.86
N LYS A 36 2.61 -0.81 29.74
CA LYS A 36 1.46 -0.09 30.31
C LYS A 36 0.66 0.68 29.25
N LEU A 37 1.26 1.00 28.10
CA LEU A 37 0.63 1.76 27.03
C LEU A 37 0.03 0.87 25.93
N ARG A 38 0.17 -0.45 26.02
CA ARG A 38 -0.25 -1.37 24.94
C ARG A 38 -1.72 -1.24 24.58
N GLY A 39 -2.60 -1.10 25.57
CA GLY A 39 -4.03 -0.88 25.34
C GLY A 39 -4.32 0.36 24.50
N ASN A 40 -3.56 1.44 24.71
CA ASN A 40 -3.71 2.70 23.99
C ASN A 40 -3.08 2.63 22.60
N LEU A 41 -1.92 1.98 22.48
CA LEU A 41 -1.12 1.95 21.26
C LEU A 41 -1.62 0.93 20.21
N ASN A 42 -2.35 -0.11 20.62
CA ASN A 42 -2.86 -1.14 19.70
C ASN A 42 -3.64 -0.55 18.53
N SER A 43 -4.56 0.38 18.81
CA SER A 43 -5.38 1.01 17.76
C SER A 43 -4.53 1.81 16.76
N ALA A 44 -3.48 2.49 17.24
CA ALA A 44 -2.57 3.25 16.39
C ALA A 44 -1.69 2.33 15.52
N LEU A 45 -1.22 1.22 16.09
CA LEU A 45 -0.46 0.20 15.36
C LEU A 45 -1.28 -0.42 14.23
N GLU A 46 -2.51 -0.85 14.51
CA GLU A 46 -3.37 -1.47 13.49
C GLU A 46 -3.75 -0.49 12.38
N ARG A 47 -3.99 0.79 12.71
CA ARG A 47 -4.18 1.84 11.70
C ARG A 47 -2.95 2.03 10.82
N ALA A 48 -1.76 2.09 11.42
CA ALA A 48 -0.50 2.24 10.66
C ALA A 48 -0.25 1.02 9.74
N LYS A 49 -0.53 -0.21 10.21
CA LYS A 49 -0.45 -1.41 9.35
C LYS A 49 -1.40 -1.32 8.16
N ALA A 50 -2.66 -0.96 8.40
CA ALA A 50 -3.66 -0.84 7.35
C ALA A 50 -3.28 0.23 6.30
N GLU A 51 -2.73 1.35 6.76
CA GLU A 51 -2.22 2.42 5.92
C GLU A 51 -1.04 1.96 5.06
N ILE A 52 -0.05 1.27 5.64
CA ILE A 52 1.09 0.70 4.90
C ILE A 52 0.60 -0.24 3.80
N VAL A 53 -0.35 -1.13 4.10
CA VAL A 53 -0.90 -2.06 3.09
C VAL A 53 -1.56 -1.30 1.95
N ARG A 54 -2.39 -0.28 2.28
CA ARG A 54 -3.06 0.56 1.28
C ARG A 54 -2.04 1.31 0.40
N LEU A 55 -1.04 1.93 0.99
CA LEU A 55 -0.03 2.72 0.28
C LEU A 55 0.87 1.84 -0.60
N ARG A 56 1.22 0.63 -0.14
CA ARG A 56 1.93 -0.36 -0.97
C ARG A 56 1.11 -0.79 -2.17
N ALA A 57 -0.18 -1.06 -1.99
CA ALA A 57 -1.08 -1.38 -3.09
C ALA A 57 -1.19 -0.21 -4.08
N ALA A 58 -1.36 1.02 -3.58
CA ALA A 58 -1.42 2.21 -4.42
C ALA A 58 -0.13 2.43 -5.23
N LYS A 59 1.04 2.23 -4.62
CA LYS A 59 2.36 2.31 -5.28
C LYS A 59 2.54 1.24 -6.37
N GLN A 60 1.95 0.06 -6.20
CA GLN A 60 1.96 -0.99 -7.23
C GLN A 60 1.05 -0.64 -8.41
N THR A 61 -0.10 -0.01 -8.16
CA THR A 61 -1.03 0.42 -9.22
C THR A 61 -0.56 1.63 -10.01
N SER A 62 0.38 2.42 -9.49
CA SER A 62 0.96 3.59 -10.16
C SER A 62 2.21 3.27 -11.01
N GLY A 63 2.66 2.01 -11.02
CA GLY A 63 3.57 1.54 -12.06
C GLY A 63 2.90 1.54 -13.44
N PRO A 64 3.65 1.59 -14.56
CA PRO A 64 3.06 1.44 -15.89
C PRO A 64 2.27 0.13 -15.91
N SER A 65 0.94 0.23 -16.01
CA SER A 65 0.09 -0.95 -16.08
C SER A 65 0.51 -1.79 -17.29
N PRO A 66 0.90 -3.07 -17.14
CA PRO A 66 1.17 -3.92 -18.29
C PRO A 66 -0.12 -4.42 -18.96
N VAL A 67 -1.29 -3.98 -18.50
CA VAL A 67 -2.54 -4.21 -19.20
C VAL A 67 -2.78 -3.07 -20.18
N ASP A 68 -2.04 -3.13 -21.28
CA ASP A 68 -2.66 -3.01 -22.60
C ASP A 68 -3.81 -4.03 -22.63
N GLY A 69 -4.93 -3.68 -22.00
CA GLY A 69 -6.18 -4.38 -22.15
C GLY A 69 -6.54 -4.21 -23.62
N LYS A 70 -6.06 -5.13 -24.47
CA LYS A 70 -6.35 -5.14 -25.88
C LYS A 70 -7.87 -5.23 -26.00
N VAL A 71 -8.50 -4.08 -26.23
CA VAL A 71 -9.91 -3.99 -26.56
C VAL A 71 -10.05 -4.66 -27.91
N VAL A 72 -10.42 -5.94 -27.89
CA VAL A 72 -10.72 -6.67 -29.11
C VAL A 72 -12.09 -6.21 -29.57
N ALA A 73 -12.16 -5.62 -30.76
CA ALA A 73 -13.42 -5.24 -31.37
C ALA A 73 -14.35 -6.47 -31.43
N PHE A 74 -15.64 -6.24 -31.16
CA PHE A 74 -16.64 -7.29 -31.27
C PHE A 74 -16.69 -7.81 -32.71
N ASP A 75 -16.38 -9.09 -32.89
CA ASP A 75 -16.42 -9.78 -34.19
C ASP A 75 -17.61 -10.76 -34.21
N PRO A 76 -18.70 -10.44 -34.93
CA PRO A 76 -19.88 -11.28 -35.01
C PRO A 76 -19.65 -12.58 -35.81
N GLU A 77 -18.65 -12.62 -36.71
CA GLU A 77 -18.34 -13.84 -37.48
C GLU A 77 -17.77 -14.93 -36.57
N ARG A 78 -17.11 -14.53 -35.47
CA ARG A 78 -16.56 -15.43 -34.46
C ARG A 78 -17.61 -16.26 -33.71
N PHE A 79 -18.87 -15.80 -33.72
CA PHE A 79 -19.99 -16.45 -33.04
C PHE A 79 -20.96 -17.14 -34.02
N ARG A 80 -20.66 -17.14 -35.32
CA ARG A 80 -21.44 -17.94 -36.26
C ARG A 80 -21.12 -19.42 -36.07
N LYS A 81 -22.17 -20.22 -35.88
CA LYS A 81 -22.10 -21.67 -35.85
C LYS A 81 -21.60 -22.15 -37.22
N SER A 82 -20.44 -22.79 -37.24
CA SER A 82 -19.89 -23.39 -38.45
C SER A 82 -20.76 -24.58 -38.87
N GLY A 83 -21.39 -24.50 -40.03
CA GLY A 83 -22.03 -25.64 -40.70
C GLY A 83 -23.50 -25.41 -41.05
N SER A 84 -23.74 -25.08 -42.31
CA SER A 84 -24.85 -25.63 -43.11
C SER A 84 -24.32 -26.84 -43.87
#